data_AF-A0A372FD57-F1
#
_entry.id   AF-A0A372FD57-F1
#
_cell.length_a   1.000
_cell.length_b   1.000
_cell.length_c   1.000
_cell.angle_alpha   90.00
_cell.angle_beta   90.00
_cell.angle_gamma   90.00
#
_symmetry.space_group_name_H-M   'P 1'
#
loop_
_entity.id
_entity.type
_entity.pdbx_description
1 polymer ?
#
loop_
_entity_poly.entity_id
_entity_poly.type
_entity_poly.pdbx_seq_one_letter_code
_entity_poly.pdbx_strand_id
1 'polypeptide(L)'
;MASSFNIDFPGTSSQFVVTANSAITEKGGIFNGDNNKGTFSLDTPIGDIKGSYLVLSTQDSPETHIEVTITDKPFLVPMKKIESTIAQFLT
;
A
#
# COMPACT_ATOMS: atom_id res chain seq x y z
N MET A 1 -7.17 -14.21 7.51
CA MET A 1 -7.58 -13.13 8.42
C MET A 1 -7.02 -11.85 7.86
N ALA A 2 -7.87 -10.83 7.66
CA ALA A 2 -7.39 -9.51 7.24
C ALA A 2 -6.70 -8.81 8.42
N SER A 3 -5.67 -8.02 8.14
CA SER A 3 -4.93 -7.26 9.15
C SER A 3 -4.55 -5.91 8.59
N SER A 4 -4.73 -4.86 9.40
CA SER A 4 -4.41 -3.49 9.03
C SER A 4 -3.21 -2.93 9.77
N PHE A 5 -2.55 -1.94 9.16
CA PHE A 5 -1.49 -1.14 9.74
C PHE A 5 -1.49 0.25 9.10
N ASN A 6 -0.90 1.24 9.77
CA ASN A 6 -0.84 2.61 9.28
C ASN A 6 0.57 2.92 8.75
N ILE A 7 0.61 3.78 7.74
CA ILE A 7 1.83 4.33 7.16
C ILE A 7 1.69 5.84 7.00
N ASP A 8 2.82 6.53 7.13
CA ASP A 8 2.94 7.96 6.90
C ASP A 8 3.73 8.19 5.61
N PHE A 9 3.17 8.96 4.69
CA PHE A 9 3.81 9.33 3.43
C PHE A 9 4.14 10.82 3.42
N PRO A 10 5.42 11.20 3.20
CA PRO A 10 5.85 12.60 3.16
C PRO A 10 5.47 13.24 1.81
N GLY A 11 4.19 13.53 1.64
CA GLY A 11 3.63 14.19 0.46
C GLY A 11 2.10 14.17 0.47
N THR A 12 1.50 14.76 -0.56
CA THR A 12 0.03 14.81 -0.72
C THR A 12 -0.53 13.45 -1.16
N SER A 13 -1.83 13.24 -0.99
CA SER A 13 -2.45 11.96 -1.36
C SER A 13 -2.34 11.67 -2.87
N SER A 14 -2.34 12.71 -3.70
CA SER A 14 -2.08 12.56 -5.14
C SER A 14 -0.67 12.05 -5.43
N GLN A 15 0.33 12.52 -4.68
CA GLN A 15 1.71 12.05 -4.83
C GLN A 15 1.81 10.59 -4.36
N PHE A 16 1.17 10.25 -3.24
CA PHE A 16 1.08 8.87 -2.76
C PHE A 16 0.53 7.93 -3.84
N VAL A 17 -0.61 8.28 -4.46
CA VAL A 17 -1.25 7.45 -5.50
C VAL A 17 -0.32 7.21 -6.69
N VAL A 18 0.38 8.25 -7.15
CA VAL A 18 1.34 8.14 -8.26
C VAL A 18 2.52 7.24 -7.87
N THR A 19 3.14 7.49 -6.71
CA THR A 19 4.28 6.71 -6.22
C THR A 19 3.91 5.25 -5.99
N ALA A 20 2.79 4.99 -5.31
CA ALA A 20 2.32 3.64 -5.04
C ALA A 20 2.00 2.89 -6.33
N ASN A 21 1.30 3.53 -7.28
CA ASN A 21 1.00 2.93 -8.58
C ASN A 21 2.28 2.55 -9.34
N SER A 22 3.25 3.46 -9.43
CA SER A 22 4.54 3.20 -10.06
C SER A 22 5.26 2.03 -9.39
N ALA A 23 5.47 2.08 -8.07
CA ALA A 23 6.24 1.05 -7.37
C ALA A 23 5.59 -0.34 -7.44
N ILE A 24 4.26 -0.42 -7.37
CA ILE A 24 3.51 -1.68 -7.45
C ILE A 24 3.57 -2.26 -8.87
N THR A 25 3.35 -1.44 -9.89
CA THR A 25 3.38 -1.89 -11.29
C THR A 25 4.79 -2.25 -11.77
N GLU A 26 5.84 -1.58 -11.28
CA GLU A 26 7.24 -1.96 -11.54
C GLU A 26 7.60 -3.35 -11.02
N LYS A 27 6.91 -3.84 -10.00
CA LYS A 27 7.06 -5.19 -9.46
C LYS A 27 6.13 -6.21 -10.13
N GLY A 28 5.44 -5.85 -11.21
CA GLY A 28 4.48 -6.70 -11.90
C GLY A 28 3.14 -6.83 -11.18
N GLY A 29 2.90 -6.00 -10.16
CA GLY A 29 1.64 -5.92 -9.44
C GLY A 29 0.57 -5.11 -10.16
N ILE A 30 -0.59 -5.01 -9.52
CA ILE A 30 -1.73 -4.22 -9.98
C ILE A 30 -2.10 -3.23 -8.89
N PHE A 31 -2.30 -1.98 -9.27
CA PHE A 31 -2.83 -0.94 -8.38
C PHE A 31 -4.07 -0.32 -9.02
N ASN A 32 -5.14 -0.18 -8.24
CA ASN A 32 -6.38 0.43 -8.69
C ASN A 32 -6.97 1.28 -7.55
N GLY A 33 -6.91 2.61 -7.69
CA GLY A 33 -7.42 3.53 -6.68
C GLY A 33 -7.23 4.99 -7.01
N ASP A 34 -7.61 5.82 -6.06
CA ASP A 34 -7.64 7.29 -6.14
C ASP A 34 -7.09 7.93 -4.85
N ASN A 35 -7.16 9.26 -4.77
CA ASN A 35 -6.63 10.05 -3.65
C ASN A 35 -7.33 9.80 -2.30
N ASN A 36 -8.33 8.92 -2.25
CA ASN A 36 -9.07 8.54 -1.05
C ASN A 36 -8.90 7.06 -0.71
N LYS A 37 -8.96 6.15 -1.70
CA LYS A 37 -8.90 4.70 -1.44
C LYS A 37 -8.56 3.89 -2.69
N GLY A 38 -8.18 2.65 -2.46
CA GLY A 38 -8.00 1.70 -3.55
C GLY A 38 -7.62 0.31 -3.10
N THR A 39 -7.33 -0.53 -4.09
CA THR A 39 -6.91 -1.91 -3.94
C THR A 39 -5.59 -2.15 -4.68
N PHE A 40 -4.80 -3.08 -4.17
CA PHE A 40 -3.55 -3.48 -4.80
C PHE A 40 -3.33 -4.99 -4.71
N SER A 41 -2.53 -5.50 -5.63
CA SER A 41 -1.94 -6.83 -5.57
C SER A 41 -0.47 -6.79 -5.95
N LEU A 42 0.37 -7.47 -5.18
CA LEU A 42 1.78 -7.68 -5.46
C LEU A 42 2.00 -9.16 -5.76
N ASP A 43 2.56 -9.45 -6.93
CA ASP A 43 3.10 -10.77 -7.21
C ASP A 43 4.46 -10.87 -6.52
N THR A 44 4.63 -11.88 -5.68
CA THR A 44 5.93 -12.16 -5.06
C THR A 44 6.32 -13.61 -5.31
N PRO A 45 7.62 -13.95 -5.34
CA PRO A 45 8.06 -15.33 -5.59
C PRO A 45 7.51 -16.37 -4.62
N ILE A 46 7.01 -15.93 -3.46
CA ILE A 46 6.46 -16.77 -2.39
C ILE A 46 4.93 -16.69 -2.29
N GLY A 47 4.29 -16.10 -3.30
CA GLY A 47 2.84 -15.99 -3.46
C GLY A 47 2.33 -14.54 -3.48
N ASP A 48 1.09 -14.37 -3.92
CA ASP A 48 0.46 -13.06 -4.05
C ASP A 48 0.16 -12.43 -2.68
N ILE A 49 0.32 -11.11 -2.61
CA ILE A 49 -0.18 -10.29 -1.51
C ILE A 49 -1.27 -9.38 -2.07
N LYS A 50 -2.46 -9.38 -1.47
CA LYS A 50 -3.57 -8.52 -1.87
C LYS A 50 -4.01 -7.66 -0.70
N GLY A 51 -4.38 -6.43 -1.00
CA GLY A 51 -4.82 -5.49 0.02
C GLY A 51 -5.59 -4.30 -0.54
N SER A 52 -5.98 -3.45 0.39
CA SER A 52 -6.60 -2.16 0.14
C SER A 52 -5.93 -1.08 0.96
N TYR A 53 -6.08 0.17 0.53
CA TYR A 53 -5.65 1.33 1.29
C TYR A 53 -6.80 2.33 1.45
N LEU A 54 -6.72 3.10 2.53
CA LEU A 54 -7.62 4.21 2.84
C LEU A 54 -6.79 5.41 3.30
N VAL A 55 -6.93 6.54 2.62
CA VAL A 55 -6.31 7.81 3.02
C VAL A 55 -7.14 8.41 4.15
N LEU A 56 -6.48 8.59 5.31
CA LEU A 56 -7.07 9.15 6.53
C LEU A 56 -6.87 10.67 6.64
N SER A 57 -5.86 11.22 5.96
CA SER A 57 -5.62 12.67 5.89
C SER A 57 -6.60 13.39 4.97
N THR A 58 -6.72 14.71 5.14
CA THR A 58 -7.38 15.57 4.16
C THR A 58 -6.51 15.74 2.92
N GLN A 59 -7.11 15.96 1.74
CA GLN A 59 -6.39 15.96 0.46
C GLN A 59 -5.30 17.05 0.34
N ASP A 60 -5.45 18.16 1.06
CA ASP A 60 -4.51 19.29 1.07
C ASP A 60 -3.45 19.21 2.18
N SER A 61 -3.38 18.07 2.89
CA SER A 61 -2.36 17.88 3.92
C SER A 61 -0.96 17.74 3.29
N PRO A 62 0.09 18.34 3.89
CA PRO A 62 1.46 18.18 3.42
C PRO A 62 2.01 16.76 3.64
N GLU A 63 1.37 15.99 4.53
CA GLU A 63 1.64 14.58 4.81
C GLU A 63 0.36 13.76 4.70
N THR A 64 0.48 12.55 4.17
CA THR A 64 -0.65 11.64 3.96
C THR A 64 -0.55 10.47 4.94
N HIS A 65 -1.56 10.31 5.78
CA HIS A 65 -1.76 9.15 6.64
C HIS A 65 -2.61 8.13 5.89
N ILE A 66 -2.13 6.89 5.78
CA ILE A 66 -2.83 5.82 5.06
C ILE A 66 -2.98 4.62 5.97
N GLU A 67 -4.20 4.09 6.07
CA GLU A 67 -4.45 2.75 6.59
C GLU A 67 -4.32 1.74 5.45
N VAL A 68 -3.47 0.75 5.62
CA VAL A 68 -3.30 -0.37 4.68
C VAL A 68 -3.91 -1.62 5.31
N THR A 69 -4.80 -2.28 4.58
CA THR A 69 -5.41 -3.56 4.98
C THR A 69 -4.95 -4.67 4.05
N ILE A 70 -4.28 -5.68 4.60
CA ILE A 70 -3.92 -6.90 3.87
C ILE A 70 -5.10 -7.86 3.95
N THR A 71 -5.71 -8.18 2.80
CA THR A 71 -6.88 -9.05 2.70
C THR A 71 -6.49 -10.49 2.41
N ASP A 72 -5.42 -10.69 1.63
CA ASP A 72 -4.88 -12.00 1.30
C ASP A 72 -3.35 -11.95 1.33
N LYS A 73 -2.73 -13.00 1.91
CA LYS A 73 -1.28 -13.13 1.95
C LYS A 73 -0.87 -14.60 2.04
N PRO A 74 0.34 -14.95 1.61
CA PRO A 74 0.84 -16.30 1.82
C PRO A 74 1.04 -16.57 3.32
N PHE A 75 0.71 -17.79 3.76
CA PHE A 75 0.71 -18.13 5.18
C PHE A 75 2.09 -17.96 5.85
N LEU A 76 3.15 -18.21 5.08
CA LEU A 76 4.55 -18.13 5.50
C LEU A 76 5.08 -16.69 5.59
N VAL A 77 4.37 -15.69 5.05
CA VAL A 77 4.84 -14.30 5.04
C VAL A 77 4.40 -13.59 6.32
N PRO A 78 5.33 -13.14 7.18
CA PRO A 78 4.99 -12.38 8.37
C PRO A 78 4.45 -10.99 8.01
N MET A 79 3.46 -10.50 8.75
CA MET A 79 2.90 -9.15 8.54
C MET A 79 3.98 -8.06 8.58
N LYS A 80 4.93 -8.15 9.52
CA LYS A 80 6.06 -7.20 9.62
C LYS A 80 6.90 -7.10 8.34
N LYS A 81 7.03 -8.20 7.58
CA LYS A 81 7.76 -8.18 6.30
C LYS A 81 6.97 -7.43 5.23
N ILE A 82 5.66 -7.63 5.18
CA ILE A 82 4.76 -6.94 4.25
C ILE A 82 4.76 -5.43 4.54
N GLU A 83 4.60 -5.06 5.80
CA GLU A 83 4.67 -3.68 6.28
C GLU A 83 5.99 -3.01 5.86
N SER A 84 7.13 -3.66 6.14
CA SER A 84 8.44 -3.12 5.77
C SER A 84 8.62 -2.99 4.26
N THR A 85 8.16 -3.95 3.46
CA THR A 85 8.23 -3.88 2.00
C THR A 85 7.38 -2.74 1.45
N ILE A 86 6.15 -2.57 1.95
CA ILE A 86 5.27 -1.48 1.51
C ILE A 86 5.86 -0.12 1.92
N ALA A 87 6.39 0.00 3.15
CA ALA A 87 7.05 1.23 3.60
C ALA A 87 8.27 1.58 2.73
N GLN A 88 9.08 0.59 2.34
CA GLN A 88 10.24 0.80 1.45
C GLN A 88 9.88 1.28 0.05
N PHE A 89 8.67 1.03 -0.44
CA PHE A 89 8.22 1.54 -1.74
C PHE A 89 7.83 3.02 -1.71
N LEU A 90 7.67 3.58 -0.51
CA LEU A 90 7.11 4.91 -0.28
C LEU A 90 8.14 5.91 0.24
N THR A 91 9.37 5.46 0.54
CA THR A 91 10.56 6.25 0.90
C THR A 91 11.56 6.28 -0.24
#